data_AF-A0A7W7YKH6-F1
#
_entry.id   AF-A0A7W7YKH6-F1
#
_cell.length_a   1.000
_cell.length_b   1.000
_cell.length_c   1.000
_cell.angle_alpha   90.00
_cell.angle_beta   90.00
_cell.angle_gamma   90.00
#
_symmetry.space_group_name_H-M   'P 1'
#
loop_
_entity.id
_entity.type
_entity.pdbx_description
1 polymer ?
#
loop_
_entity_poly.entity_id
_entity_poly.type
_entity_poly.pdbx_seq_one_letter_code
_entity_poly.pdbx_strand_id
1 'polypeptide(L)'
;MDTRPYEDEGRILPKWAKSPRNPLESPLHGWNQPSPLNIGSLKGIQAIPPLMRFPLLAALSLFTSSCGADAPERAAAARAQLPAADTGFATRLCHAALDRTAMTVRYDGAYVRIPYPGGDVPADTGVCTDEVIRSYRSLGFDLQKLVHEDMKRHFSAYPKNWGLAKPDSNIDHRRVPNLQAFFKRQGASLPITQKAADYLPGDLITCTVAGKLPHIALVVPAPDGGDTPWIVHNIGSGPQLEDRLFEFPLTGHYRWHPVK
;
A
#
# COMPACT_ATOMS: atom_id res chain seq x y z
N MET A 1 -63.30 12.36 -30.46
CA MET A 1 -63.00 12.06 -31.87
C MET A 1 -61.90 13.04 -32.25
N ASP A 2 -60.62 12.72 -32.22
CA ASP A 2 -59.94 11.56 -32.78
C ASP A 2 -58.81 11.15 -31.81
N THR A 3 -58.83 9.89 -31.41
CA THR A 3 -57.83 9.22 -30.59
C THR A 3 -57.20 8.18 -31.49
N ARG A 4 -55.93 8.34 -31.87
CA ARG A 4 -55.12 7.23 -32.35
C ARG A 4 -53.70 7.25 -31.79
N PRO A 5 -53.12 6.07 -31.57
CA PRO A 5 -52.09 5.82 -30.58
C PRO A 5 -50.69 5.82 -31.19
N TYR A 6 -49.69 6.20 -30.40
CA TYR A 6 -48.30 5.98 -30.77
C TYR A 6 -47.95 4.52 -30.43
N GLU A 7 -47.74 3.72 -31.47
CA GLU A 7 -47.35 2.32 -31.38
C GLU A 7 -45.90 2.19 -30.88
N ASP A 8 -45.74 1.35 -29.87
CA ASP A 8 -44.48 0.93 -29.27
C ASP A 8 -43.83 -0.14 -30.16
N GLU A 9 -42.96 0.29 -31.07
CA GLU A 9 -42.13 -0.63 -31.85
C GLU A 9 -40.94 -1.12 -31.00
N GLY A 10 -41.06 -2.39 -30.61
CA GLY A 10 -40.10 -3.15 -29.81
C GLY A 10 -38.66 -3.03 -30.32
N ARG A 11 -37.83 -2.36 -29.52
CA ARG A 11 -36.38 -2.40 -29.69
C ARG A 11 -35.86 -3.73 -29.13
N ILE A 12 -35.55 -4.64 -30.05
CA ILE A 12 -34.81 -5.88 -29.82
C ILE A 12 -33.54 -5.54 -29.00
N LEU A 13 -33.52 -5.98 -27.74
CA LEU A 13 -32.32 -5.91 -26.91
C LEU A 13 -31.26 -6.89 -27.46
N PRO A 14 -30.00 -6.47 -27.63
CA PRO A 14 -28.94 -7.38 -28.07
C PRO A 14 -28.71 -8.51 -27.06
N LYS A 15 -28.43 -9.72 -27.57
CA LYS A 15 -28.30 -11.00 -26.85
C LYS A 15 -27.24 -11.08 -25.74
N TRP A 16 -26.57 -9.99 -25.37
CA TRP A 16 -25.65 -9.95 -24.23
C TRP A 16 -26.32 -9.57 -22.90
N ALA A 17 -27.60 -9.18 -22.92
CA ALA A 17 -28.35 -8.73 -21.74
C ALA A 17 -29.00 -9.87 -20.90
N LYS A 18 -28.40 -11.06 -20.84
CA LYS A 18 -28.84 -12.13 -19.91
C LYS A 18 -27.65 -12.79 -19.19
N SER A 19 -27.70 -12.68 -17.86
CA SER A 19 -26.94 -13.41 -16.82
C SER A 19 -25.58 -12.83 -16.36
N PRO A 20 -25.33 -12.73 -15.02
CA PRO A 20 -24.12 -12.15 -14.47
C PRO A 20 -23.00 -13.19 -14.42
N ARG A 21 -21.85 -12.89 -15.04
CA ARG A 21 -20.60 -13.57 -14.72
C ARG A 21 -19.58 -12.54 -14.28
N ASN A 22 -19.16 -12.70 -13.05
CA ASN A 22 -18.07 -12.01 -12.37
C ASN A 22 -16.74 -12.39 -13.03
N PRO A 23 -15.95 -11.47 -13.61
CA PRO A 23 -14.61 -11.77 -14.10
C PRO A 23 -13.57 -11.02 -13.26
N LEU A 24 -13.39 -11.48 -12.02
CA LEU A 24 -12.18 -11.25 -11.23
C LEU A 24 -11.80 -12.57 -10.54
N GLU A 25 -11.51 -13.58 -11.35
CA GLU A 25 -10.58 -14.64 -10.95
C GLU A 25 -9.28 -14.37 -11.71
N SER A 26 -8.28 -13.86 -10.98
CA SER A 26 -6.89 -13.87 -11.41
C SER A 26 -6.16 -14.89 -10.54
N PRO A 27 -5.43 -15.85 -11.13
CA PRO A 27 -4.69 -16.84 -10.37
C PRO A 27 -3.39 -16.20 -9.88
N LEU A 28 -3.34 -15.79 -8.62
CA LEU A 28 -2.09 -15.50 -7.90
C LEU A 28 -1.86 -16.55 -6.83
N HIS A 29 -1.75 -17.81 -7.26
CA HIS A 29 -1.02 -18.84 -6.52
C HIS A 29 0.31 -19.04 -7.22
N GLY A 30 1.39 -18.54 -6.62
CA GLY A 30 2.72 -18.65 -7.21
C GLY A 30 3.81 -17.84 -6.53
N TRP A 31 3.83 -17.81 -5.19
CA TRP A 31 5.03 -17.40 -4.46
C TRP A 31 5.63 -18.65 -3.81
N ASN A 32 6.50 -19.32 -4.56
CA ASN A 32 7.30 -20.44 -4.08
C ASN A 32 8.35 -19.92 -3.08
N GLN A 33 8.32 -20.48 -1.87
CA GLN A 33 9.44 -20.48 -0.94
C GLN A 33 10.58 -21.36 -1.52
N PRO A 34 11.86 -21.03 -1.32
CA PRO A 34 12.94 -21.94 -1.70
C PRO A 34 12.95 -23.18 -0.79
N SER A 35 12.85 -24.36 -1.39
CA SER A 35 12.98 -25.66 -0.73
C SER A 35 14.41 -25.85 -0.20
N PRO A 36 14.61 -26.40 1.01
CA PRO A 36 15.95 -26.78 1.47
C PRO A 36 16.48 -27.98 0.68
N LEU A 37 17.80 -27.97 0.47
CA LEU A 37 18.59 -29.00 -0.22
C LEU A 37 18.32 -30.40 0.35
N ASN A 38 17.95 -31.33 -0.54
CA ASN A 38 17.76 -32.74 -0.25
C ASN A 38 19.13 -33.45 -0.31
N ILE A 39 19.69 -33.80 0.85
CA ILE A 39 20.96 -34.53 0.96
C ILE A 39 20.65 -36.02 0.90
N GLY A 40 21.07 -36.65 -0.20
CA GLY A 40 20.82 -38.06 -0.48
C GLY A 40 21.50 -39.01 0.51
N SER A 41 20.75 -40.07 0.82
CA SER A 41 21.13 -41.31 1.48
C SER A 41 22.46 -41.91 0.98
N LEU A 42 23.39 -42.18 1.90
CA LEU A 42 24.45 -43.17 1.71
C LEU A 42 24.36 -44.22 2.83
N LYS A 43 24.02 -45.45 2.42
CA LYS A 43 24.18 -46.68 3.21
C LYS A 43 25.64 -47.12 3.11
N GLY A 44 26.27 -47.44 4.23
CA GLY A 44 27.61 -48.03 4.27
C GLY A 44 28.05 -48.33 5.70
N ILE A 45 27.70 -49.52 6.18
CA ILE A 45 28.15 -50.09 7.46
C ILE A 45 29.59 -50.57 7.29
N GLN A 46 30.50 -50.19 8.20
CA GLN A 46 31.61 -51.03 8.67
C GLN A 46 32.06 -50.57 10.07
N ALA A 47 32.29 -51.54 10.95
CA ALA A 47 32.51 -51.39 12.39
C ALA A 47 33.99 -51.19 12.77
N ILE A 48 34.26 -50.39 13.81
CA ILE A 48 35.59 -50.22 14.46
C ILE A 48 35.37 -49.97 16.00
N PRO A 49 36.24 -50.45 16.91
CA PRO A 49 35.93 -50.83 18.30
C PRO A 49 36.14 -49.68 19.34
N PRO A 50 35.88 -49.88 20.66
CA PRO A 50 35.61 -48.79 21.58
C PRO A 50 36.89 -48.21 22.19
N LEU A 51 37.03 -46.88 22.22
CA LEU A 51 38.05 -46.21 23.04
C LEU A 51 37.53 -44.90 23.65
N MET A 52 37.69 -44.85 24.98
CA MET A 52 38.00 -43.69 25.83
C MET A 52 37.10 -42.44 25.79
N ARG A 53 36.37 -42.25 26.90
CA ARG A 53 35.76 -40.98 27.34
C ARG A 53 36.84 -39.91 27.57
N PHE A 54 36.72 -38.77 26.90
CA PHE A 54 37.30 -37.49 27.29
C PHE A 54 36.18 -36.42 27.32
N PRO A 55 36.22 -35.45 28.27
CA PRO A 55 35.14 -34.49 28.44
C PRO A 55 35.19 -33.43 27.32
N LEU A 56 34.04 -33.22 26.69
CA LEU A 56 33.82 -32.20 25.67
C LEU A 56 33.76 -30.82 26.36
N LEU A 57 34.82 -30.00 26.24
CA LEU A 57 34.69 -28.56 26.47
C LEU A 57 33.94 -27.96 25.28
N ALA A 58 32.67 -27.61 25.50
CA ALA A 58 31.88 -26.86 24.54
C ALA A 58 32.39 -25.40 24.51
N ALA A 59 33.14 -25.04 23.47
CA ALA A 59 33.40 -23.66 23.12
C ALA A 59 32.09 -23.06 22.57
N LEU A 60 31.41 -22.26 23.40
CA LEU A 60 30.22 -21.51 23.03
C LEU A 60 30.64 -20.33 22.14
N SER A 61 30.72 -20.57 20.84
CA SER A 61 30.84 -19.52 19.84
C SER A 61 29.54 -18.72 19.82
N LEU A 62 29.56 -17.54 20.45
CA LEU A 62 28.54 -16.51 20.28
C LEU A 62 28.58 -16.03 18.82
N PHE A 63 27.79 -16.67 17.96
CA PHE A 63 27.39 -16.08 16.69
C PHE A 63 26.49 -14.89 17.01
N THR A 64 27.06 -13.69 17.03
CA THR A 64 26.27 -12.46 16.94
C THR A 64 25.72 -12.40 15.51
N SER A 65 24.56 -13.02 15.29
CA SER A 65 23.74 -12.72 14.12
C SER A 65 23.56 -11.21 14.10
N SER A 66 24.09 -10.56 13.06
CA SER A 66 23.74 -9.18 12.72
C SER A 66 22.26 -9.17 12.40
N CYS A 67 21.45 -9.04 13.44
CA CYS A 67 20.00 -9.03 13.35
C CYS A 67 19.62 -7.75 12.63
N GLY A 68 19.10 -7.86 11.41
CA GLY A 68 18.37 -6.74 10.83
C GLY A 68 17.25 -6.39 11.81
N ALA A 69 17.21 -5.15 12.27
CA ALA A 69 16.25 -4.70 13.28
C ALA A 69 14.82 -5.15 12.94
N ASP A 70 14.13 -5.72 13.93
CA ASP A 70 12.75 -6.17 13.79
C ASP A 70 11.85 -4.98 13.41
N ALA A 71 10.75 -5.24 12.69
CA ALA A 71 9.90 -4.17 12.14
C ALA A 71 9.46 -3.09 13.17
N PRO A 72 9.12 -3.44 14.43
CA PRO A 72 8.83 -2.45 15.47
C PRO A 72 10.02 -1.56 15.85
N GLU A 73 11.22 -2.12 15.89
CA GLU A 73 12.45 -1.39 16.20
C GLU A 73 12.78 -0.39 15.09
N ARG A 74 12.67 -0.80 13.82
CA ARG A 74 12.83 0.12 12.67
C ARG A 74 11.83 1.27 12.71
N ALA A 75 10.56 0.99 13.05
CA ALA A 75 9.56 2.03 13.17
C ALA A 75 9.85 2.98 14.35
N ALA A 76 10.38 2.47 15.47
CA ALA A 76 10.80 3.30 16.61
C ALA A 76 12.00 4.19 16.23
N ALA A 77 12.99 3.63 15.52
CA ALA A 77 14.16 4.37 15.06
C ALA A 77 13.78 5.47 14.05
N ALA A 78 12.87 5.22 13.11
CA ALA A 78 12.34 6.26 12.21
C ALA A 78 11.61 7.38 12.98
N ARG A 79 10.84 7.04 14.02
CA ARG A 79 10.20 8.05 14.88
C ARG A 79 11.24 8.92 15.60
N ALA A 80 12.36 8.35 16.01
CA ALA A 80 13.43 9.09 16.71
C ALA A 80 14.13 10.14 15.83
N GLN A 81 14.03 10.02 14.50
CA GLN A 81 14.55 11.02 13.56
C GLN A 81 13.61 12.21 13.35
N LEU A 82 12.35 12.14 13.79
CA LEU A 82 11.43 13.27 13.73
C LEU A 82 11.77 14.28 14.84
N PRO A 83 11.64 15.60 14.59
CA PRO A 83 11.95 16.59 15.62
C PRO A 83 10.99 16.46 16.82
N ALA A 84 11.54 16.20 18.02
CA ALA A 84 10.74 15.88 19.21
C ALA A 84 9.72 16.98 19.64
N ALA A 85 10.00 18.24 19.30
CA ALA A 85 9.11 19.37 19.61
C ALA A 85 8.16 19.74 18.46
N ASP A 86 8.35 19.18 17.26
CA ASP A 86 7.51 19.49 16.12
C ASP A 86 6.24 18.64 16.13
N THR A 87 5.13 19.24 16.55
CA THR A 87 3.81 18.60 16.44
C THR A 87 3.11 18.94 15.13
N GLY A 88 3.81 19.40 14.09
CA GLY A 88 3.27 19.76 12.78
C GLY A 88 2.52 18.61 12.10
N PHE A 89 1.73 18.94 11.07
CA PHE A 89 0.93 17.94 10.36
C PHE A 89 1.78 16.82 9.75
N ALA A 90 2.92 17.18 9.13
CA ALA A 90 3.87 16.24 8.55
C ALA A 90 4.34 15.19 9.58
N THR A 91 4.82 15.65 10.73
CA THR A 91 5.30 14.79 11.82
C THR A 91 4.20 13.86 12.33
N ARG A 92 2.99 14.39 12.58
CA ARG A 92 1.85 13.54 12.98
C ARG A 92 1.45 12.53 11.91
N LEU A 93 1.56 12.89 10.63
CA LEU A 93 1.27 12.01 9.50
C LEU A 93 2.31 10.88 9.39
N CYS A 94 3.60 11.18 9.61
CA CYS A 94 4.64 10.16 9.71
C CYS A 94 4.39 9.20 10.87
N HIS A 95 4.04 9.71 12.06
CA HIS A 95 3.67 8.85 13.19
C HIS A 95 2.49 7.93 12.84
N ALA A 96 1.42 8.48 12.25
CA ALA A 96 0.26 7.69 11.83
C ALA A 96 0.62 6.59 10.83
N ALA A 97 1.52 6.88 9.87
CA ALA A 97 2.01 5.89 8.92
C ALA A 97 2.86 4.80 9.59
N LEU A 98 3.76 5.19 10.50
CA LEU A 98 4.60 4.26 11.27
C LEU A 98 3.77 3.41 12.25
N ASP A 99 2.59 3.87 12.68
CA ASP A 99 1.66 3.04 13.46
C ASP A 99 1.02 1.95 12.59
N ARG A 100 0.84 2.20 11.28
CA ARG A 100 0.32 1.20 10.34
C ARG A 100 1.22 -0.03 10.22
N THR A 101 2.53 0.13 10.37
CA THR A 101 3.49 -1.00 10.26
C THR A 101 3.39 -2.00 11.41
N ALA A 102 2.68 -1.65 12.49
CA ALA A 102 2.38 -2.58 13.57
C ALA A 102 1.10 -3.41 13.33
N MET A 103 0.39 -3.15 12.22
CA MET A 103 -0.90 -3.77 11.93
C MET A 103 -0.74 -5.01 11.06
N THR A 104 -1.43 -6.09 11.41
CA THR A 104 -1.51 -7.28 10.55
C THR A 104 -2.59 -7.07 9.49
N VAL A 105 -2.17 -6.75 8.26
CA VAL A 105 -3.08 -6.51 7.13
C VAL A 105 -2.78 -7.48 6.00
N ARG A 106 -3.80 -8.24 5.58
CA ARG A 106 -3.76 -9.05 4.37
C ARG A 106 -3.99 -8.17 3.15
N TYR A 107 -3.17 -8.34 2.13
CA TYR A 107 -3.36 -7.61 0.88
C TYR A 107 -4.65 -8.05 0.18
N ASP A 108 -5.61 -7.13 0.05
CA ASP A 108 -6.90 -7.39 -0.60
C ASP A 108 -7.43 -6.14 -1.32
N GLY A 109 -7.32 -6.17 -2.65
CA GLY A 109 -7.79 -5.12 -3.55
C GLY A 109 -9.24 -5.28 -4.00
N ALA A 110 -10.00 -6.23 -3.44
CA ALA A 110 -11.37 -6.47 -3.85
C ALA A 110 -12.26 -5.25 -3.62
N TYR A 111 -13.28 -5.13 -4.47
CA TYR A 111 -14.34 -4.15 -4.29
C TYR A 111 -15.21 -4.55 -3.11
N VAL A 112 -15.48 -3.60 -2.21
CA VAL A 112 -16.31 -3.79 -1.02
C VAL A 112 -17.28 -2.63 -0.92
N ARG A 113 -18.55 -2.92 -0.61
CA ARG A 113 -19.52 -1.88 -0.25
C ARG A 113 -19.24 -1.42 1.17
N ILE A 114 -19.04 -0.12 1.36
CA ILE A 114 -18.65 0.47 2.64
C ILE A 114 -19.57 1.66 2.98
N PRO A 115 -19.75 1.98 4.27
CA PRO A 115 -20.49 3.17 4.68
C PRO A 115 -19.93 4.46 4.08
N TYR A 116 -20.75 5.51 4.05
CA TYR A 116 -20.30 6.82 3.60
C TYR A 116 -21.05 7.92 4.37
N PRO A 117 -20.34 8.96 4.87
CA PRO A 117 -18.87 9.11 4.92
C PRO A 117 -18.24 8.25 6.03
N GLY A 118 -16.90 8.16 6.05
CA GLY A 118 -16.15 7.46 7.10
C GLY A 118 -16.16 5.94 7.01
N GLY A 119 -16.56 5.35 5.88
CA GLY A 119 -16.42 3.91 5.66
C GLY A 119 -14.97 3.50 5.39
N ASP A 120 -14.68 2.25 5.71
CA ASP A 120 -13.41 1.59 5.47
C ASP A 120 -13.65 0.13 5.12
N VAL A 121 -12.69 -0.51 4.45
CA VAL A 121 -12.66 -1.96 4.33
C VAL A 121 -12.34 -2.61 5.69
N PRO A 122 -12.54 -3.93 5.87
CA PRO A 122 -12.18 -4.61 7.11
C PRO A 122 -10.77 -4.26 7.59
N ALA A 123 -10.60 -4.15 8.92
CA ALA A 123 -9.34 -3.67 9.51
C ALA A 123 -8.14 -4.58 9.22
N ASP A 124 -8.38 -5.88 9.00
CA ASP A 124 -7.39 -6.90 8.66
C ASP A 124 -7.08 -6.96 7.14
N THR A 125 -7.70 -6.11 6.33
CA THR A 125 -7.46 -6.04 4.88
C THR A 125 -7.07 -4.63 4.42
N GLY A 126 -6.41 -4.56 3.27
CA GLY A 126 -6.05 -3.28 2.64
C GLY A 126 -5.03 -3.41 1.53
N VAL A 127 -4.85 -2.31 0.81
CA VAL A 127 -3.81 -2.10 -0.21
C VAL A 127 -3.03 -0.81 0.08
N CYS A 128 -2.13 -0.43 -0.82
CA CYS A 128 -1.29 0.77 -0.69
C CYS A 128 -2.06 2.06 -0.36
N THR A 129 -3.22 2.28 -1.00
CA THR A 129 -4.06 3.45 -0.75
C THR A 129 -4.67 3.44 0.64
N ASP A 130 -5.05 2.27 1.17
CA ASP A 130 -5.72 2.14 2.47
C ASP A 130 -4.77 2.55 3.62
N GLU A 131 -3.47 2.31 3.49
CA GLU A 131 -2.49 2.79 4.48
C GLU A 131 -2.40 4.32 4.51
N VAL A 132 -2.45 4.97 3.34
CA VAL A 132 -2.51 6.43 3.24
C VAL A 132 -3.83 6.95 3.81
N ILE A 133 -4.96 6.37 3.40
CA ILE A 133 -6.29 6.74 3.85
C ILE A 133 -6.41 6.66 5.37
N ARG A 134 -5.99 5.55 5.98
CA ARG A 134 -6.05 5.33 7.43
C ARG A 134 -5.11 6.28 8.18
N SER A 135 -3.94 6.60 7.61
CA SER A 135 -3.01 7.57 8.20
C SER A 135 -3.58 9.00 8.22
N TYR A 136 -4.22 9.45 7.12
CA TYR A 136 -4.91 10.74 7.12
C TYR A 136 -6.15 10.74 8.04
N ARG A 137 -6.88 9.63 8.08
CA ARG A 137 -8.10 9.50 8.89
C ARG A 137 -7.82 9.56 10.39
N SER A 138 -6.72 9.00 10.87
CA SER A 138 -6.33 9.13 12.29
C SER A 138 -6.08 10.58 12.71
N LEU A 139 -5.76 11.45 11.75
CA LEU A 139 -5.61 12.90 11.96
C LEU A 139 -6.91 13.69 11.75
N GLY A 140 -8.01 13.00 11.42
CA GLY A 140 -9.34 13.57 11.20
C GLY A 140 -9.61 14.01 9.76
N PHE A 141 -8.81 13.56 8.79
CA PHE A 141 -9.03 13.84 7.37
C PHE A 141 -9.50 12.58 6.64
N ASP A 142 -10.80 12.51 6.34
CA ASP A 142 -11.39 11.37 5.64
C ASP A 142 -11.22 11.50 4.12
N LEU A 143 -10.18 10.86 3.57
CA LEU A 143 -9.95 10.84 2.12
C LEU A 143 -11.11 10.19 1.35
N GLN A 144 -11.89 9.28 1.95
CA GLN A 144 -13.11 8.75 1.31
C GLN A 144 -14.06 9.90 0.96
N LYS A 145 -14.42 10.72 1.94
CA LYS A 145 -15.29 11.88 1.75
C LYS A 145 -14.66 12.92 0.84
N LEU A 146 -13.42 13.30 1.09
CA LEU A 146 -12.77 14.43 0.40
C LEU A 146 -12.59 14.18 -1.10
N VAL A 147 -12.10 12.99 -1.47
CA VAL A 147 -11.93 12.60 -2.87
C VAL A 147 -13.29 12.48 -3.54
N HIS A 148 -14.25 11.78 -2.92
CA HIS A 148 -15.58 11.57 -3.50
C HIS A 148 -16.32 12.88 -3.77
N GLU A 149 -16.29 13.82 -2.82
CA GLU A 149 -16.97 15.11 -2.98
C GLU A 149 -16.29 16.01 -4.02
N ASP A 150 -14.95 15.99 -4.15
CA ASP A 150 -14.30 16.69 -5.25
C ASP A 150 -14.63 16.06 -6.61
N MET A 151 -14.66 14.72 -6.69
CA MET A 151 -15.08 13.99 -7.89
C MET A 151 -16.53 14.29 -8.27
N LYS A 152 -17.45 14.40 -7.30
CA LYS A 152 -18.85 14.78 -7.59
C LYS A 152 -18.97 16.13 -8.28
N ARG A 153 -18.14 17.10 -7.91
CA ARG A 153 -18.12 18.43 -8.53
C ARG A 153 -17.33 18.50 -9.83
N HIS A 154 -16.34 17.62 -10.00
CA HIS A 154 -15.33 17.74 -11.06
C HIS A 154 -15.00 16.42 -11.75
N PHE A 155 -15.98 15.52 -11.94
CA PHE A 155 -15.74 14.15 -12.39
C PHE A 155 -14.96 14.06 -13.71
N SER A 156 -15.15 15.02 -14.61
CA SER A 156 -14.43 15.09 -15.89
C SER A 156 -12.92 15.35 -15.75
N ALA A 157 -12.45 15.86 -14.61
CA ALA A 157 -11.04 16.10 -14.32
C ALA A 157 -10.31 14.85 -13.79
N TYR A 158 -11.03 13.77 -13.51
CA TYR A 158 -10.48 12.50 -13.03
C TYR A 158 -10.29 11.51 -14.19
N PRO A 159 -9.36 10.54 -14.05
CA PRO A 159 -9.17 9.51 -15.07
C PRO A 159 -10.47 8.72 -15.38
N LYS A 160 -10.55 8.12 -16.57
CA LYS A 160 -11.75 7.39 -17.03
C LYS A 160 -11.51 5.91 -17.29
N ASN A 161 -10.33 5.40 -16.92
CA ASN A 161 -9.86 4.04 -17.22
C ASN A 161 -10.61 2.92 -16.48
N TRP A 162 -11.55 3.25 -15.58
CA TRP A 162 -12.44 2.28 -14.91
C TRP A 162 -13.87 2.25 -15.48
N GLY A 163 -14.16 3.04 -16.53
CA GLY A 163 -15.42 2.93 -17.29
C GLY A 163 -16.70 3.34 -16.52
N LEU A 164 -16.59 4.11 -15.44
CA LEU A 164 -17.76 4.59 -14.69
C LEU A 164 -18.27 5.93 -15.24
N ALA A 165 -19.59 6.09 -15.26
CA ALA A 165 -20.26 7.32 -15.68
C ALA A 165 -20.37 8.37 -14.56
N LYS A 166 -20.14 7.98 -13.30
CA LYS A 166 -20.22 8.84 -12.11
C LYS A 166 -19.26 8.35 -11.02
N PRO A 167 -18.95 9.20 -10.01
CA PRO A 167 -18.17 8.79 -8.85
C PRO A 167 -18.81 7.63 -8.08
N ASP A 168 -18.00 6.85 -7.38
CA ASP A 168 -18.42 5.75 -6.52
C ASP A 168 -17.72 5.84 -5.15
N SER A 169 -18.48 6.25 -4.14
CA SER A 169 -18.01 6.46 -2.76
C SER A 169 -17.38 5.21 -2.12
N ASN A 170 -17.65 4.02 -2.65
CA ASN A 170 -17.07 2.77 -2.15
C ASN A 170 -15.61 2.59 -2.55
N ILE A 171 -15.14 3.24 -3.63
CA ILE A 171 -13.85 2.92 -4.24
C ILE A 171 -13.05 4.13 -4.72
N ASP A 172 -13.65 5.32 -4.82
CA ASP A 172 -13.01 6.52 -5.40
C ASP A 172 -11.64 6.81 -4.78
N HIS A 173 -11.58 6.89 -3.45
CA HIS A 173 -10.34 7.12 -2.68
C HIS A 173 -9.34 5.96 -2.73
N ARG A 174 -9.77 4.72 -3.04
CA ARG A 174 -8.90 3.54 -3.07
C ARG A 174 -8.16 3.36 -4.40
N ARG A 175 -8.34 4.26 -5.36
CA ARG A 175 -7.64 4.25 -6.65
C ARG A 175 -6.48 5.25 -6.63
N VAL A 176 -5.25 4.76 -6.83
CA VAL A 176 -4.06 5.64 -6.91
C VAL A 176 -4.24 6.76 -7.95
N PRO A 177 -4.75 6.52 -9.18
CA PRO A 177 -4.95 7.61 -10.15
C PRO A 177 -5.96 8.67 -9.68
N ASN A 178 -6.94 8.31 -8.85
CA ASN A 178 -7.85 9.28 -8.25
C ASN A 178 -7.14 10.13 -7.18
N LEU A 179 -6.31 9.51 -6.35
CA LEU A 179 -5.51 10.24 -5.36
C LEU A 179 -4.53 11.21 -6.04
N GLN A 180 -3.86 10.79 -7.12
CA GLN A 180 -3.01 11.68 -7.92
C GLN A 180 -3.78 12.91 -8.44
N ALA A 181 -4.95 12.68 -9.04
CA ALA A 181 -5.81 13.75 -9.54
C ALA A 181 -6.29 14.67 -8.42
N PHE A 182 -6.73 14.10 -7.29
CA PHE A 182 -7.15 14.85 -6.12
C PHE A 182 -6.02 15.75 -5.59
N PHE A 183 -4.83 15.20 -5.30
CA PHE A 183 -3.71 15.97 -4.76
C PHE A 183 -3.25 17.07 -5.73
N LYS A 184 -3.19 16.78 -7.04
CA LYS A 184 -2.91 17.80 -8.04
C LYS A 184 -3.93 18.94 -8.00
N ARG A 185 -5.22 18.61 -7.88
CA ARG A 185 -6.31 19.60 -7.78
C ARG A 185 -6.29 20.39 -6.46
N GLN A 186 -5.73 19.83 -5.39
CA GLN A 186 -5.47 20.56 -4.15
C GLN A 186 -4.19 21.42 -4.21
N GLY A 187 -3.52 21.51 -5.37
CA GLY A 187 -2.28 22.27 -5.50
C GLY A 187 -1.08 21.63 -4.78
N ALA A 188 -1.16 20.33 -4.46
CA ALA A 188 -0.16 19.65 -3.63
C ALA A 188 1.00 19.05 -4.44
N SER A 189 1.01 19.16 -5.77
CA SER A 189 2.05 18.54 -6.61
C SER A 189 3.41 19.21 -6.44
N LEU A 190 4.44 18.39 -6.31
CA LEU A 190 5.84 18.77 -6.29
C LEU A 190 6.59 18.16 -7.49
N PRO A 191 7.75 18.70 -7.88
CA PRO A 191 8.59 18.09 -8.91
C PRO A 191 9.02 16.68 -8.53
N ILE A 192 9.10 15.80 -9.54
CA ILE A 192 9.76 14.49 -9.41
C ILE A 192 11.23 14.70 -9.78
N THR A 193 12.12 14.40 -8.85
CA THR A 193 13.58 14.52 -9.04
C THR A 193 14.29 13.23 -8.63
N GLN A 194 15.59 13.14 -8.91
CA GLN A 194 16.46 12.06 -8.43
C GLN A 194 17.27 12.48 -7.19
N LYS A 195 16.87 13.57 -6.52
CA LYS A 195 17.57 14.08 -5.34
C LYS A 195 16.76 13.72 -4.10
N ALA A 196 17.32 12.90 -3.23
CA ALA A 196 16.68 12.47 -1.98
C ALA A 196 16.15 13.64 -1.14
N ALA A 197 16.93 14.72 -1.02
CA ALA A 197 16.59 15.90 -0.22
C ALA A 197 15.32 16.66 -0.67
N ASP A 198 14.83 16.42 -1.90
CA ASP A 198 13.59 17.04 -2.37
C ASP A 198 12.34 16.37 -1.77
N TYR A 199 12.48 15.15 -1.24
CA TYR A 199 11.39 14.37 -0.63
C TYR A 199 11.49 14.50 0.89
N LEU A 200 10.48 15.08 1.52
CA LEU A 200 10.49 15.30 2.96
C LEU A 200 9.54 14.33 3.68
N PRO A 201 9.81 14.01 4.96
CA PRO A 201 8.85 13.31 5.81
C PRO A 201 7.45 13.95 5.74
N GLY A 202 6.44 13.12 5.50
CA GLY A 202 5.05 13.55 5.36
C GLY A 202 4.64 13.87 3.92
N ASP A 203 5.54 13.68 2.95
CA ASP A 203 5.21 13.68 1.53
C ASP A 203 4.60 12.34 1.10
N LEU A 204 4.00 12.36 -0.08
CA LEU A 204 3.46 11.19 -0.76
C LEU A 204 4.15 11.03 -2.10
N ILE A 205 4.51 9.80 -2.44
CA ILE A 205 4.97 9.45 -3.77
C ILE A 205 4.01 8.46 -4.40
N THR A 206 3.88 8.54 -5.72
CA THR A 206 3.24 7.49 -6.51
C THR A 206 4.24 6.95 -7.51
N CYS A 207 4.19 5.66 -7.79
CA CYS A 207 5.10 5.00 -8.72
C CYS A 207 4.39 3.88 -9.49
N THR A 208 5.12 3.26 -10.42
CA THR A 208 4.64 2.11 -11.17
C THR A 208 5.42 0.86 -10.77
N VAL A 209 4.72 -0.12 -10.20
CA VAL A 209 5.30 -1.40 -9.77
C VAL A 209 4.95 -2.50 -10.76
N ALA A 210 5.83 -3.50 -10.89
CA ALA A 210 5.71 -4.57 -11.90
C ALA A 210 5.41 -4.04 -13.33
N GLY A 211 5.96 -2.86 -13.67
CA GLY A 211 5.85 -2.21 -14.98
C GLY A 211 4.50 -1.57 -15.32
N LYS A 212 3.41 -1.85 -14.57
CA LYS A 212 2.07 -1.34 -14.93
C LYS A 212 1.12 -1.02 -13.78
N LEU A 213 1.43 -1.41 -12.56
CA LEU A 213 0.51 -1.28 -11.43
C LEU A 213 0.77 0.05 -10.72
N PRO A 214 -0.22 0.97 -10.66
CA PRO A 214 -0.09 2.19 -9.88
C PRO A 214 0.05 1.87 -8.40
N HIS A 215 1.00 2.53 -7.74
CA HIS A 215 1.28 2.36 -6.32
C HIS A 215 1.44 3.73 -5.65
N ILE A 216 1.12 3.81 -4.36
CA ILE A 216 1.30 5.02 -3.54
C ILE A 216 2.02 4.65 -2.24
N ALA A 217 2.85 5.56 -1.75
CA ALA A 217 3.55 5.42 -0.49
C ALA A 217 3.69 6.77 0.22
N LEU A 218 3.94 6.71 1.52
CA LEU A 218 4.15 7.86 2.39
C LEU A 218 5.62 7.93 2.78
N VAL A 219 6.24 9.09 2.60
CA VAL A 219 7.65 9.33 2.89
C VAL A 219 7.86 9.55 4.38
N VAL A 220 8.77 8.80 4.99
CA VAL A 220 9.12 8.89 6.42
C VAL A 220 10.65 8.97 6.57
N PRO A 221 11.17 9.42 7.72
CA PRO A 221 12.61 9.41 7.94
C PRO A 221 13.19 8.01 7.86
N ALA A 222 14.44 7.91 7.43
CA ALA A 222 15.17 6.66 7.41
C ALA A 222 15.46 6.19 8.85
N PRO A 223 15.14 4.93 9.24
CA PRO A 223 15.44 4.39 10.56
C PRO A 223 16.92 4.49 10.95
N ASP A 224 17.81 4.37 9.97
CA ASP A 224 19.26 4.44 10.13
C ASP A 224 19.81 5.87 10.17
N GLY A 225 18.94 6.90 10.08
CA GLY A 225 19.33 8.30 10.05
C GLY A 225 19.99 8.74 8.74
N GLY A 226 19.90 7.93 7.67
CA GLY A 226 20.43 8.27 6.35
C GLY A 226 19.71 9.44 5.68
N ASP A 227 20.40 10.07 4.73
CA ASP A 227 19.90 11.22 3.97
C ASP A 227 18.74 10.88 3.01
N THR A 228 18.61 9.60 2.63
CA THR A 228 17.53 9.13 1.77
C THR A 228 16.35 8.68 2.62
N PRO A 229 15.19 9.38 2.57
CA PRO A 229 14.01 8.96 3.31
C PRO A 229 13.52 7.58 2.87
N TRP A 230 12.89 6.87 3.79
CA TRP A 230 12.24 5.60 3.52
C TRP A 230 10.75 5.80 3.24
N ILE A 231 10.06 4.73 2.87
CA ILE A 231 8.63 4.78 2.61
C ILE A 231 7.84 3.78 3.45
N VAL A 232 6.64 4.19 3.86
CA VAL A 232 5.60 3.30 4.35
C VAL A 232 4.62 3.01 3.23
N HIS A 233 4.38 1.72 2.96
CA HIS A 233 3.48 1.27 1.90
C HIS A 233 3.00 -0.17 2.15
N ASN A 234 2.07 -0.64 1.32
CA ASN A 234 1.66 -2.05 1.29
C ASN A 234 1.56 -2.53 -0.17
N ILE A 235 2.42 -3.47 -0.55
CA ILE A 235 2.52 -4.02 -1.92
C ILE A 235 2.37 -5.55 -1.96
N GLY A 236 1.74 -6.15 -0.94
CA GLY A 236 1.43 -7.58 -0.92
C GLY A 236 1.67 -8.26 0.42
N SER A 237 2.66 -7.78 1.17
CA SER A 237 3.11 -8.38 2.44
C SER A 237 2.62 -7.61 3.68
N GLY A 238 1.49 -6.91 3.57
CA GLY A 238 1.02 -5.99 4.61
C GLY A 238 1.80 -4.65 4.62
N PRO A 239 1.61 -3.82 5.65
CA PRO A 239 2.21 -2.49 5.73
C PRO A 239 3.69 -2.64 6.12
N GLN A 240 4.57 -2.11 5.28
CA GLN A 240 6.02 -2.22 5.40
C GLN A 240 6.67 -0.85 5.48
N LEU A 241 7.81 -0.80 6.17
CA LEU A 241 8.76 0.32 6.20
C LEU A 241 10.04 -0.11 5.48
N GLU A 242 10.30 0.42 4.29
CA GLU A 242 11.37 -0.05 3.41
C GLU A 242 12.14 1.12 2.75
N ASP A 243 13.44 0.90 2.51
CA ASP A 243 14.29 1.79 1.71
C ASP A 243 14.04 1.57 0.20
N ARG A 244 12.96 2.16 -0.31
CA ARG A 244 12.50 1.91 -1.69
C ARG A 244 12.02 3.15 -2.42
N LEU A 245 12.41 4.34 -1.95
CA LEU A 245 11.95 5.63 -2.49
C LEU A 245 12.17 5.74 -4.01
N PHE A 246 13.32 5.27 -4.50
CA PHE A 246 13.70 5.34 -5.91
C PHE A 246 13.76 4.00 -6.64
N GLU A 247 13.30 2.91 -6.01
CA GLU A 247 13.36 1.58 -6.65
C GLU A 247 12.45 1.50 -7.89
N PHE A 248 11.29 2.17 -7.83
CA PHE A 248 10.29 2.14 -8.88
C PHE A 248 10.17 3.50 -9.59
N PRO A 249 9.86 3.53 -10.90
CA PRO A 249 9.63 4.77 -11.62
C PRO A 249 8.53 5.62 -10.96
N LEU A 250 8.92 6.78 -10.45
CA LEU A 250 8.00 7.73 -9.83
C LEU A 250 7.10 8.36 -10.90
N THR A 251 5.81 8.41 -10.58
CA THR A 251 4.75 9.00 -11.41
C THR A 251 4.09 10.20 -10.75
N GLY A 252 4.45 10.51 -9.50
CA GLY A 252 3.97 11.69 -8.79
C GLY A 252 4.67 11.87 -7.45
N HIS A 253 4.74 13.12 -7.02
CA HIS A 253 5.28 13.55 -5.75
C HIS A 253 4.37 14.66 -5.22
N TYR A 254 3.92 14.56 -3.97
CA TYR A 254 2.90 15.43 -3.41
C TYR A 254 3.16 15.78 -1.94
N ARG A 255 2.84 17.00 -1.56
CA ARG A 255 2.77 17.46 -0.17
C ARG A 255 1.40 18.08 0.10
N TRP A 256 0.53 17.32 0.76
CA TRP A 256 -0.83 17.77 1.07
C TRP A 256 -1.05 17.78 2.58
N HIS A 257 -0.85 18.94 3.20
CA HIS A 257 -0.99 19.13 4.65
C HIS A 257 -2.21 20.04 4.92
N PRO A 258 -3.42 19.46 5.01
CA PRO A 258 -4.62 20.26 5.19
C PRO A 258 -4.68 20.87 6.60
N VAL A 259 -5.30 22.05 6.69
CA VAL A 259 -5.63 22.73 7.95
C VAL A 259 -7.09 22.42 8.27
N LYS A 260 -7.38 22.18 9.55
CA LYS A 260 -8.76 22.01 10.03
C LYS A 260 -9.48 23.34 10.15
#